data_AF-A0A3E4JF37-F1
#
_entry.id   AF-A0A3E4JF37-F1
#
_cell.length_a   1.000
_cell.length_b   1.000
_cell.length_c   1.000
_cell.angle_alpha   90.00
_cell.angle_beta   90.00
_cell.angle_gamma   90.00
#
_symmetry.space_group_name_H-M   'P 1'
#
loop_
_entity.id
_entity.type
_entity.pdbx_description
1 polymer ?
#
loop_
_entity_poly.entity_id
_entity_poly.type
_entity_poly.pdbx_seq_one_letter_code
_entity_poly.pdbx_strand_id
1 'polypeptide(L)'
;MNRETTSKVHKGQQGANPKMRMLVYRERSYPARKVQGRDGSYTVAADNLVPELLDGIRSLDPAAFKLDEEIACYCSDEEIQKLADEELVEIIYEWQRL
;
A
#
# COMPACT_ATOMS: atom_id res chain seq x y z
N MET A 1 36.06 -2.65 13.96
CA MET A 1 34.98 -1.71 13.62
C MET A 1 33.67 -2.45 13.77
N ASN A 2 33.09 -2.36 14.96
CA ASN A 2 31.85 -2.97 15.38
C ASN A 2 30.68 -2.09 14.90
N ARG A 3 29.97 -2.53 13.86
CA ARG A 3 28.66 -1.96 13.53
C ARG A 3 27.66 -2.56 14.52
N GLU A 4 27.40 -1.82 15.60
CA GLU A 4 26.17 -1.96 16.36
C GLU A 4 25.00 -1.69 15.43
N THR A 5 24.47 -2.75 14.84
CA THR A 5 23.17 -2.72 14.18
C THR A 5 22.16 -2.53 15.30
N THR A 6 21.74 -1.28 15.53
CA THR A 6 20.65 -0.98 16.44
C THR A 6 19.39 -1.62 15.88
N SER A 7 19.10 -2.84 16.31
CA SER A 7 17.82 -3.51 16.16
C SER A 7 16.76 -2.65 16.85
N LYS A 8 16.20 -1.68 16.11
CA LYS A 8 14.95 -1.05 16.50
C LYS A 8 13.86 -2.06 16.22
N VAL A 9 13.65 -2.95 17.19
CA VAL A 9 12.45 -3.75 17.28
C VAL A 9 11.31 -2.74 17.47
N HIS A 10 10.66 -2.36 16.38
CA HIS A 10 9.41 -1.63 16.47
C HIS A 10 8.42 -2.55 17.17
N LYS A 11 8.14 -2.19 18.42
CA LYS A 11 7.08 -2.78 19.23
C LYS A 11 5.76 -2.23 18.69
N GLY A 12 5.40 -2.66 17.47
CA GLY A 12 4.12 -2.39 16.85
C GLY A 12 3.03 -3.07 17.68
N GLN A 13 2.16 -2.27 18.25
CA GLN A 13 1.12 -2.70 19.17
C GLN A 13 0.19 -3.71 18.48
N GLN A 14 0.19 -4.94 18.97
CA GLN A 14 -0.88 -5.90 18.73
C GLN A 14 -2.17 -5.30 19.32
N GLY A 15 -3.08 -4.80 18.47
CA GLY A 15 -4.28 -4.12 19.00
C GLY A 15 -5.46 -3.89 18.06
N ALA A 16 -5.27 -3.75 16.76
CA ALA A 16 -6.39 -3.60 15.82
C ALA A 16 -6.25 -4.61 14.70
N ASN A 17 -7.29 -5.43 14.48
CA ASN A 17 -7.42 -6.15 13.22
C ASN A 17 -7.52 -5.09 12.12
N PRO A 18 -6.56 -5.03 11.20
CA PRO A 18 -6.53 -3.93 10.26
C PRO A 18 -7.76 -3.95 9.37
N LYS A 19 -8.31 -2.76 9.12
CA LYS A 19 -9.54 -2.62 8.35
C LYS A 19 -9.24 -2.74 6.86
N MET A 20 -9.36 -3.96 6.36
CA MET A 20 -9.22 -4.25 4.94
C MET A 20 -10.37 -3.64 4.13
N ARG A 21 -10.04 -3.13 2.94
CA ARG A 21 -10.95 -2.71 1.88
C ARG A 21 -10.68 -3.56 0.65
N MET A 22 -11.67 -3.65 -0.23
CA MET A 22 -11.49 -4.22 -1.57
C MET A 22 -11.61 -3.10 -2.61
N LEU A 23 -10.58 -2.94 -3.45
CA LEU A 23 -10.68 -2.17 -4.68
C LEU A 23 -11.20 -3.08 -5.78
N VAL A 24 -12.09 -2.56 -6.62
CA VAL A 24 -12.68 -3.33 -7.71
C VAL A 24 -12.21 -2.74 -9.03
N TYR A 25 -11.66 -3.59 -9.89
CA TYR A 25 -11.23 -3.24 -11.24
C TYR A 25 -11.44 -4.44 -12.16
N ARG A 26 -12.06 -4.23 -13.33
CA ARG A 26 -12.39 -5.27 -14.32
C ARG A 26 -13.00 -6.54 -13.69
N GLU A 27 -14.02 -6.34 -12.88
CA GLU A 27 -14.77 -7.43 -12.20
C GLU A 27 -13.94 -8.26 -11.19
N ARG A 28 -12.70 -7.85 -10.90
CA ARG A 28 -11.83 -8.44 -9.88
C ARG A 28 -11.73 -7.54 -8.68
N SER A 29 -11.53 -8.16 -7.51
CA SER A 29 -11.40 -7.48 -6.24
C SER A 29 -9.99 -7.67 -5.69
N TYR A 30 -9.36 -6.57 -5.33
CA TYR A 30 -7.98 -6.52 -4.86
C TYR A 30 -7.93 -6.02 -3.42
N PRO A 31 -7.16 -6.67 -2.54
CA PRO A 31 -6.94 -6.19 -1.20
C PRO A 31 -6.34 -4.78 -1.22
N ALA A 32 -6.89 -3.91 -0.37
CA ALA A 32 -6.37 -2.57 -0.16
C ALA A 32 -6.58 -2.15 1.29
N ARG A 33 -5.80 -1.16 1.72
CA ARG A 33 -5.93 -0.56 3.03
C ARG A 33 -5.84 0.95 2.93
N LYS A 34 -6.68 1.62 3.73
CA LYS A 34 -6.58 3.07 3.91
C LYS A 34 -5.82 3.33 5.21
N VAL A 35 -4.67 3.97 5.11
CA VAL A 35 -3.81 4.32 6.25
C VAL A 35 -3.79 5.83 6.46
N GLN A 36 -3.57 6.27 7.69
CA GLN A 36 -3.52 7.68 8.04
C GLN A 36 -2.07 8.09 8.25
N GLY A 37 -1.50 8.87 7.33
CA GLY A 37 -0.19 9.49 7.51
C GLY A 37 -0.31 10.94 8.01
N ARG A 38 0.83 11.64 8.02
CA ARG A 38 0.93 13.01 8.55
C ARG A 38 0.16 14.02 7.71
N ASP A 39 0.20 13.87 6.39
CA ASP A 39 -0.33 14.87 5.45
C ASP A 39 -1.68 14.48 4.86
N GLY A 40 -2.22 13.33 5.25
CA GLY A 40 -3.50 12.85 4.77
C GLY A 40 -3.68 11.35 4.91
N SER A 41 -4.76 10.86 4.31
CA SER A 41 -5.03 9.44 4.23
C SER A 41 -4.55 8.88 2.90
N TYR A 42 -3.90 7.72 2.92
CA TYR A 42 -3.33 7.08 1.74
C TYR A 42 -3.99 5.73 1.50
N THR A 43 -4.15 5.36 0.23
CA THR A 43 -4.59 4.03 -0.17
C THR A 43 -3.37 3.21 -0.56
N VAL A 44 -3.17 2.07 0.11
CA VAL A 44 -2.20 1.04 -0.28
C VAL A 44 -2.97 -0.11 -0.90
N ALA A 45 -2.56 -0.55 -2.09
CA ALA A 45 -3.21 -1.63 -2.82
C ALA A 45 -2.27 -2.82 -3.02
N ALA A 46 -2.85 -4.01 -3.21
CA ALA A 46 -2.08 -5.21 -3.50
C ALA A 46 -1.35 -5.10 -4.85
N ASP A 47 -0.09 -5.52 -4.88
CA ASP A 47 0.75 -5.51 -6.08
C ASP A 47 0.23 -6.42 -7.21
N ASN A 48 -0.60 -7.41 -6.88
CA ASN A 48 -1.32 -8.25 -7.85
C ASN A 48 -2.32 -7.45 -8.73
N LEU A 49 -2.70 -6.22 -8.36
CA LEU A 49 -3.47 -5.30 -9.19
C LEU A 49 -2.62 -4.69 -10.33
N VAL A 50 -1.31 -4.54 -10.13
CA VAL A 50 -0.42 -3.79 -11.03
C VAL A 50 -0.47 -4.28 -12.48
N PRO A 51 -0.42 -5.60 -12.79
CA PRO A 51 -0.44 -6.05 -14.18
C PRO A 51 -1.71 -5.64 -14.94
N GLU A 52 -2.87 -5.76 -14.29
CA GLU A 52 -4.16 -5.42 -14.91
C GLU A 52 -4.37 -3.91 -15.00
N LEU A 53 -3.89 -3.17 -13.99
CA LEU A 53 -3.94 -1.71 -14.00
C LEU A 53 -3.07 -1.13 -15.11
N LEU A 54 -1.84 -1.64 -15.27
CA LEU A 54 -0.94 -1.25 -16.36
C LEU A 54 -1.52 -1.57 -17.74
N ASP A 55 -2.19 -2.72 -17.89
CA ASP A 55 -2.92 -3.04 -19.12
C ASP A 55 -4.06 -2.05 -19.39
N GLY A 56 -4.79 -1.66 -18.35
CA GLY A 56 -5.79 -0.60 -18.38
C GLY A 56 -5.25 0.73 -18.87
N ILE A 57 -4.18 1.20 -18.25
CA ILE A 57 -3.49 2.45 -18.59
C ILE A 57 -3.01 2.42 -20.05
N ARG A 58 -2.39 1.31 -20.48
CA ARG A 58 -1.96 1.11 -21.88
C ARG A 58 -3.13 1.15 -22.86
N SER A 59 -4.29 0.67 -22.44
CA SER A 59 -5.53 0.68 -23.21
C SER A 59 -6.30 2.01 -23.10
N LEU A 60 -5.74 3.01 -22.42
CA LEU A 60 -6.36 4.31 -22.14
C LEU A 60 -7.69 4.20 -21.37
N ASP A 61 -7.82 3.21 -20.49
CA ASP A 61 -9.01 3.00 -19.64
C ASP A 61 -9.10 4.11 -18.56
N PRO A 62 -10.16 4.95 -18.57
CA PRO A 62 -10.36 6.00 -17.56
C PRO A 62 -10.42 5.48 -16.11
N ALA A 63 -10.93 4.26 -15.92
CA ALA A 63 -11.01 3.66 -14.59
C ALA A 63 -9.63 3.30 -14.04
N ALA A 64 -8.71 2.89 -14.92
CA ALA A 64 -7.34 2.57 -14.54
C ALA A 64 -6.57 3.82 -14.13
N PHE A 65 -6.70 4.93 -14.88
CA PHE A 65 -6.08 6.21 -14.49
C PHE A 65 -6.58 6.69 -13.13
N LYS A 66 -7.89 6.63 -12.90
CA LYS A 66 -8.46 7.05 -11.61
C LYS A 66 -7.94 6.21 -10.43
N LEU A 67 -7.78 4.90 -10.63
CA LEU A 67 -7.24 4.03 -9.59
C LEU A 67 -5.76 4.30 -9.35
N ASP A 68 -4.98 4.51 -10.40
CA ASP A 68 -3.56 4.87 -10.29
C ASP A 68 -3.36 6.19 -9.51
N GLU A 69 -4.23 7.19 -9.75
CA GLU A 69 -4.22 8.45 -8.99
C GLU A 69 -4.67 8.30 -7.52
N GLU A 70 -5.56 7.35 -7.20
CA GLU A 70 -6.03 7.11 -5.82
C GLU A 70 -5.02 6.30 -4.99
N ILE A 71 -4.23 5.43 -5.64
CA ILE A 71 -3.30 4.51 -4.98
C ILE A 71 -1.96 5.21 -4.74
N ALA A 72 -1.55 5.27 -3.48
CA ALA A 72 -0.29 5.89 -3.09
C ALA A 72 0.91 4.92 -3.13
N CYS A 73 0.66 3.63 -2.96
CA CYS A 73 1.70 2.60 -2.97
C CYS A 73 1.11 1.21 -3.25
N TYR A 74 1.94 0.33 -3.81
CA TYR A 74 1.64 -1.09 -4.00
C TYR A 74 2.49 -1.94 -3.05
N CYS A 75 1.86 -2.85 -2.32
CA CYS A 75 2.51 -3.78 -1.41
C CYS A 75 1.99 -5.20 -1.67
N SER A 76 2.74 -6.22 -1.23
CA SER A 76 2.27 -7.60 -1.28
C SER A 76 1.04 -7.81 -0.38
N ASP A 77 0.24 -8.85 -0.66
CA ASP A 77 -0.91 -9.22 0.17
C ASP A 77 -0.50 -9.44 1.65
N GLU A 78 0.70 -9.98 1.88
CA GLU A 78 1.24 -10.22 3.22
C GLU A 78 1.59 -8.91 3.93
N GLU A 79 2.30 -7.99 3.27
CA GLU A 79 2.67 -6.69 3.83
C GLU A 79 1.43 -5.88 4.15
N ILE A 80 0.47 -5.83 3.21
CA ILE A 80 -0.81 -5.16 3.45
C ILE A 80 -1.40 -5.77 4.70
N GLN A 81 -1.58 -7.09 4.80
CA GLN A 81 -2.26 -7.71 5.94
C GLN A 81 -1.54 -7.52 7.28
N LYS A 82 -0.21 -7.65 7.32
CA LYS A 82 0.56 -7.81 8.57
C LYS A 82 1.20 -6.53 9.08
N LEU A 83 1.57 -5.61 8.20
CA LEU A 83 2.23 -4.37 8.61
C LEU A 83 1.24 -3.47 9.34
N ALA A 84 1.76 -2.76 10.34
CA ALA A 84 1.04 -1.70 11.00
C ALA A 84 0.83 -0.51 10.04
N ASP A 85 -0.15 0.34 10.33
CA ASP A 85 -0.43 1.52 9.51
C ASP A 85 0.79 2.46 9.46
N GLU A 86 1.57 2.56 10.55
CA GLU A 86 2.80 3.35 10.60
C GLU A 86 3.87 2.81 9.65
N GLU A 87 4.04 1.48 9.58
CA GLU A 87 5.02 0.84 8.68
C GLU A 87 4.63 1.04 7.22
N LEU A 88 3.33 0.93 6.90
CA LEU A 88 2.81 1.20 5.55
C LEU A 88 2.99 2.68 5.16
N VAL A 89 2.80 3.60 6.10
CA VAL A 89 3.04 5.04 5.89
C VAL A 89 4.52 5.33 5.65
N GLU A 90 5.43 4.70 6.40
CA GLU A 90 6.86 4.81 6.15
C GLU A 90 7.23 4.33 4.74
N ILE A 91 6.68 3.18 4.31
CA ILE A 91 6.86 2.68 2.94
C ILE A 91 6.40 3.72 1.92
N ILE A 92 5.19 4.28 2.05
CA ILE A 92 4.68 5.32 1.14
C ILE A 92 5.66 6.49 1.00
N TYR A 93 6.21 6.99 2.11
CA TYR A 93 7.12 8.12 2.09
C TYR A 93 8.48 7.80 1.45
N GLU A 94 8.99 6.58 1.63
CA GLU A 94 10.22 6.14 0.94
C GLU A 94 10.01 6.07 -0.58
N TRP A 95 8.84 5.60 -1.05
CA TRP A 95 8.52 5.58 -2.47
C TRP A 95 8.36 6.99 -3.07
N GLN A 96 7.78 7.94 -2.35
CA GLN A 96 7.62 9.33 -2.82
C GLN A 96 8.92 10.13 -2.83
N ARG A 97 9.97 9.63 -2.16
CA ARG A 97 11.28 10.28 -2.10
C ARG A 97 12.18 9.93 -3.30
N LEU A 98 11.89 8.83 -3.98
CA LEU A 98 12.60 8.34 -5.17
C LEU A 98 12.18 9.09 -6.43
#